data_AF-A0A375E473-F1
#
_entry.id   AF-A0A375E473-F1
#
_cell.length_a   1.000
_cell.length_b   1.000
_cell.length_c   1.000
_cell.angle_alpha   90.00
_cell.angle_beta   90.00
_cell.angle_gamma   90.00
#
_symmetry.space_group_name_H-M   'P 1'
#
loop_
_entity.id
_entity.type
_entity.pdbx_description
1 polymer ?
#
loop_
_entity_poly.entity_id
_entity_poly.type
_entity_poly.pdbx_seq_one_letter_code
_entity_poly.pdbx_strand_id
1 'polypeptide(L)'
;MIDAHEGSAGSGRTYRRGGVASLAGAGVLALAACASSGGGASKFDVDAFLRAPDSALPEVVGNPAFLAATRVPATECAVMLQSTSTGVLEDLPPSSNARGPAWLLHPKDKPGQVWLVVSEAGGERTCHGPLPADAMKTLANRARG
;
A
#
# COMPACT_ATOMS: atom_id res chain seq x y z
N MET A 1 3.41 -23.95 60.39
CA MET A 1 4.18 -25.18 60.59
C MET A 1 3.47 -26.30 59.87
N ILE A 2 4.22 -27.03 59.03
CA ILE A 2 3.93 -28.31 58.37
C ILE A 2 2.93 -28.23 57.20
N ASP A 3 3.34 -28.21 55.93
CA ASP A 3 4.01 -29.19 55.03
C ASP A 3 3.12 -30.29 54.41
N ALA A 4 3.16 -30.28 53.08
CA ALA A 4 3.15 -31.36 52.08
C ALA A 4 2.26 -32.63 52.24
N HIS A 5 1.50 -32.92 51.17
CA HIS A 5 1.78 -34.14 50.39
C HIS A 5 1.44 -33.96 48.91
N GLU A 6 2.42 -34.31 48.08
CA GLU A 6 2.37 -34.46 46.63
C GLU A 6 1.48 -35.65 46.19
N GLY A 7 1.07 -35.67 44.93
CA GLY A 7 0.41 -36.83 44.32
C GLY A 7 0.08 -36.61 42.85
N SER A 8 0.98 -37.09 42.00
CA SER A 8 1.07 -36.93 40.54
C SER A 8 0.15 -37.87 39.74
N ALA A 9 -0.02 -37.52 38.45
CA ALA A 9 -0.50 -38.32 37.31
C ALA A 9 -1.99 -38.69 37.28
N GLY A 10 -2.73 -38.60 36.17
CA GLY A 10 -2.41 -38.23 34.80
C GLY A 10 -3.58 -38.66 33.91
N SER A 11 -3.65 -38.04 32.73
CA SER A 11 -4.25 -38.54 31.49
C SER A 11 -5.76 -38.82 31.40
N GLY A 12 -6.39 -38.27 30.35
CA GLY A 12 -7.66 -38.76 29.85
C GLY A 12 -8.69 -37.68 29.51
N ARG A 13 -8.37 -36.73 28.62
CA ARG A 13 -9.38 -35.80 28.09
C ARG A 13 -10.11 -36.48 26.92
N THR A 14 -11.20 -37.19 27.21
CA THR A 14 -12.16 -37.65 26.21
C THR A 14 -13.38 -36.74 26.16
N TYR A 15 -13.47 -36.05 25.02
CA TYR A 15 -14.57 -35.35 24.38
C TYR A 15 -16.00 -35.59 24.92
N ARG A 16 -16.67 -34.51 25.32
CA ARG A 16 -18.14 -34.43 25.24
C ARG A 16 -18.53 -33.44 24.15
N ARG A 17 -19.08 -33.99 23.07
CA ARG A 17 -19.78 -33.27 22.00
C ARG A 17 -21.27 -33.43 22.30
N GLY A 18 -21.94 -32.31 22.60
CA GLY A 18 -23.39 -32.23 22.77
C GLY A 18 -23.79 -30.82 22.35
N GLY A 19 -24.32 -30.68 21.14
CA GLY A 19 -24.62 -29.39 20.52
C GLY A 19 -25.99 -28.83 20.89
N VAL A 20 -26.17 -27.54 20.60
CA VAL A 20 -27.46 -26.95 20.24
C VAL A 20 -27.24 -25.84 19.20
N ALA A 21 -27.99 -26.01 18.10
CA ALA A 21 -28.50 -25.11 17.06
C ALA A 21 -27.97 -23.66 16.90
N SER A 22 -27.48 -23.43 15.68
CA SER A 22 -27.92 -22.41 14.69
C SER A 22 -28.33 -21.01 15.18
N LEU A 23 -27.45 -20.04 14.90
CA LEU A 23 -27.84 -18.70 14.48
C LEU A 23 -27.20 -18.40 13.13
N ALA A 24 -28.07 -18.03 12.20
CA ALA A 24 -27.75 -17.55 10.87
C ALA A 24 -26.93 -16.26 10.93
N GLY A 25 -25.93 -16.17 10.06
CA GLY A 25 -25.17 -14.96 9.79
C GLY A 25 -24.20 -15.25 8.65
N ALA A 26 -24.49 -14.72 7.47
CA ALA A 26 -23.57 -14.63 6.35
C ALA A 26 -22.18 -14.19 6.87
N GLY A 27 -21.10 -14.90 6.58
CA GLY A 27 -20.52 -14.91 5.24
C GLY A 27 -19.47 -13.81 5.12
N VAL A 28 -18.26 -14.13 5.61
CA VAL A 28 -16.95 -13.67 5.10
C VAL A 28 -16.68 -12.16 5.07
N LEU A 29 -15.80 -11.70 5.98
CA LEU A 29 -14.50 -11.04 5.68
C LEU A 29 -13.96 -10.42 6.97
N ALA A 30 -13.19 -11.21 7.72
CA ALA A 30 -12.26 -10.65 8.70
C ALA A 30 -11.16 -9.91 7.92
N LEU A 31 -11.28 -8.60 7.74
CA LEU A 31 -10.18 -7.75 7.31
C LEU A 31 -9.20 -7.54 8.47
N ALA A 32 -8.59 -8.64 8.93
CA ALA A 32 -7.33 -8.59 9.64
C ALA A 32 -6.23 -8.54 8.57
N ALA A 33 -6.03 -7.37 7.98
CA ALA A 33 -4.82 -7.10 7.22
C ALA A 33 -3.67 -7.02 8.24
N CYS A 34 -3.13 -8.18 8.62
CA CYS A 34 -1.82 -8.27 9.25
C CYS A 34 -0.84 -7.61 8.30
N ALA A 35 -0.34 -6.44 8.73
CA ALA A 35 0.88 -5.87 8.25
C ALA A 35 2.01 -6.88 8.48
N SER A 36 2.26 -7.74 7.49
CA SER A 36 3.52 -8.48 7.41
C SER A 36 4.61 -7.50 7.01
N SER A 37 5.10 -6.77 8.01
CA SER A 37 6.40 -6.13 7.97
C SER A 37 7.49 -7.21 7.99
N GLY A 38 8.31 -7.23 6.94
CA GLY A 38 9.70 -7.65 7.04
C GLY A 38 10.03 -9.07 6.56
N GLY A 39 10.85 -9.10 5.50
CA GLY A 39 11.90 -10.13 5.35
C GLY A 39 11.68 -11.15 4.25
N GLY A 40 12.33 -10.96 3.11
CA GLY A 40 12.68 -12.07 2.20
C GLY A 40 12.31 -11.87 0.72
N ALA A 41 13.27 -11.36 -0.07
CA ALA A 41 13.55 -11.75 -1.46
C ALA A 41 12.44 -11.72 -2.55
N SER A 42 11.39 -10.92 -2.43
CA SER A 42 10.56 -10.52 -3.59
C SER A 42 10.62 -9.00 -3.76
N LYS A 43 11.29 -8.53 -4.82
CA LYS A 43 11.16 -7.12 -5.25
C LYS A 43 9.67 -6.84 -5.44
N PHE A 44 9.19 -5.75 -4.87
CA PHE A 44 7.83 -5.27 -5.11
C PHE A 44 7.63 -5.07 -6.62
N ASP A 45 6.71 -5.80 -7.21
CA ASP A 45 6.43 -5.72 -8.65
C ASP A 45 5.49 -4.54 -8.90
N VAL A 46 6.12 -3.40 -9.21
CA VAL A 46 5.44 -2.12 -9.49
C VAL A 46 4.49 -2.25 -10.68
N ASP A 47 4.88 -2.96 -11.74
CA ASP A 47 4.07 -3.05 -12.96
C ASP A 47 2.85 -3.95 -12.74
N ALA A 48 3.05 -5.11 -12.10
CA ALA A 48 1.95 -6.00 -11.73
C ALA A 48 0.97 -5.31 -10.78
N PHE A 49 1.47 -4.55 -9.79
CA PHE A 49 0.61 -3.82 -8.86
C PHE A 49 -0.19 -2.70 -9.53
N LEU A 50 0.40 -1.96 -10.47
CA LEU A 50 -0.31 -0.88 -11.19
C LEU A 50 -1.35 -1.42 -12.18
N ARG A 51 -1.11 -2.61 -12.75
CA ARG A 51 -2.03 -3.25 -13.71
C ARG A 51 -3.06 -4.17 -13.05
N ALA A 52 -2.94 -4.43 -11.75
CA ALA A 52 -3.92 -5.25 -11.04
C ALA A 52 -5.31 -4.60 -11.14
N PRO A 53 -6.36 -5.38 -11.43
CA PRO A 53 -7.71 -4.84 -11.64
C PRO A 53 -8.26 -4.15 -10.39
N ASP A 54 -7.88 -4.62 -9.20
CA ASP A 54 -8.25 -4.07 -7.90
C ASP A 54 -7.39 -2.88 -7.47
N SER A 55 -6.31 -2.58 -8.20
CA SER A 55 -5.47 -1.43 -7.89
C SER A 55 -6.24 -0.14 -8.08
N ALA A 56 -6.20 0.70 -7.06
CA ALA A 56 -6.80 2.03 -7.08
C ALA A 56 -5.75 3.08 -6.75
N LEU A 57 -5.88 4.27 -7.34
CA LEU A 57 -4.97 5.38 -7.09
C LEU A 57 -4.76 5.65 -5.58
N PRO A 58 -5.79 5.60 -4.71
CA PRO A 58 -5.60 5.77 -3.28
C PRO A 58 -4.67 4.74 -2.64
N GLU A 59 -4.70 3.50 -3.12
CA GLU A 59 -3.83 2.44 -2.63
C GLU A 59 -2.40 2.67 -3.09
N VAL A 60 -2.18 3.08 -4.34
CA VAL A 60 -0.84 3.40 -4.86
C VAL A 60 -0.17 4.50 -4.05
N VAL A 61 -0.88 5.60 -3.80
CA VAL A 61 -0.33 6.75 -3.05
C VAL A 61 -0.21 6.45 -1.56
N GLY A 62 -1.00 5.51 -1.03
CA GLY A 62 -0.94 5.08 0.37
C GLY A 62 0.01 3.93 0.66
N ASN A 63 0.49 3.20 -0.36
CA ASN A 63 1.25 1.97 -0.17
C ASN A 63 2.74 2.26 0.09
N PRO A 64 3.23 2.02 1.32
CA PRO A 64 4.62 2.33 1.67
C PRO A 64 5.64 1.47 0.92
N ALA A 65 5.27 0.25 0.52
CA ALA A 65 6.15 -0.63 -0.26
C ALA A 65 6.30 -0.12 -1.70
N PHE A 66 5.21 0.34 -2.31
CA PHE A 66 5.23 0.98 -3.62
C PHE A 66 6.11 2.25 -3.58
N LEU A 67 5.84 3.13 -2.62
CA LEU A 67 6.58 4.40 -2.50
C LEU A 67 8.06 4.15 -2.20
N ALA A 68 8.40 3.18 -1.34
CA ALA A 68 9.79 2.84 -1.07
C ALA A 68 10.50 2.24 -2.30
N ALA A 69 9.81 1.40 -3.07
CA ALA A 69 10.37 0.73 -4.24
C ALA A 69 10.57 1.67 -5.44
N THR A 70 9.80 2.76 -5.50
CA THR A 70 9.80 3.70 -6.64
C THR A 70 10.43 5.05 -6.29
N ARG A 71 10.89 5.25 -5.05
CA ARG A 71 11.45 6.52 -4.58
C ARG A 71 12.70 6.92 -5.37
N VAL A 72 12.64 8.11 -5.95
CA VAL A 72 13.79 8.79 -6.55
C VAL A 72 14.60 9.49 -5.45
N PRO A 73 15.94 9.57 -5.55
CA PRO A 73 16.76 10.34 -4.61
C PRO A 73 16.27 11.78 -4.45
N ALA A 74 16.36 12.34 -3.25
CA ALA A 74 15.82 13.66 -2.95
C ALA A 74 16.44 14.77 -3.83
N THR A 75 17.74 14.67 -4.13
CA THR A 75 18.45 15.60 -5.02
C THR A 75 17.90 15.54 -6.44
N GLU A 76 17.68 14.35 -6.99
CA GLU A 76 17.09 14.15 -8.31
C GLU A 76 15.64 14.62 -8.35
N CYS A 77 14.86 14.36 -7.30
CA CYS A 77 13.50 14.87 -7.16
C CYS A 77 13.46 16.41 -7.16
N ALA A 78 14.35 17.05 -6.41
CA ALA A 78 14.46 18.51 -6.39
C ALA A 78 14.81 19.06 -7.79
N VAL A 79 15.77 18.46 -8.50
CA VAL A 79 16.12 18.85 -9.87
C VAL A 79 14.93 18.66 -10.81
N MET A 80 14.19 17.56 -10.71
CA MET A 80 13.00 17.33 -11.54
C MET A 80 11.91 18.37 -11.26
N LEU A 81 11.65 18.70 -10.00
CA LEU A 81 10.62 19.68 -9.63
C LEU A 81 11.01 21.13 -9.95
N GLN A 82 12.30 21.44 -9.94
CA GLN A 82 12.82 22.78 -10.25
C GLN A 82 12.99 23.03 -11.75
N SER A 83 13.18 21.98 -12.54
CA SER A 83 13.38 22.11 -13.97
C SER A 83 12.08 22.58 -14.63
N THR A 84 12.07 23.78 -15.19
CA THR A 84 10.94 24.34 -15.97
C THR A 84 10.63 23.53 -17.24
N SER A 85 11.43 22.49 -17.51
CA SER A 85 11.34 21.62 -18.68
C SER A 85 10.71 20.24 -18.38
N THR A 86 10.41 19.90 -17.13
CA THR A 86 9.88 18.57 -16.74
C THR A 86 8.40 18.34 -17.04
N GLY A 87 7.77 19.29 -17.75
CA GLY A 87 6.45 19.12 -18.35
C GLY A 87 5.30 19.48 -17.40
N VAL A 88 4.15 18.86 -17.57
CA VAL A 88 2.91 19.27 -16.88
C VAL A 88 2.76 18.50 -15.59
N LEU A 89 2.47 19.23 -14.50
CA LEU A 89 2.10 18.66 -13.22
C LEU A 89 0.57 18.58 -13.13
N GLU A 90 0.02 17.37 -13.24
CA GLU A 90 -1.42 17.10 -13.13
C GLU A 90 -1.78 16.79 -11.67
N ASP A 91 -2.77 17.51 -11.12
CA ASP A 91 -3.27 17.27 -9.76
C ASP A 91 -4.09 15.99 -9.69
N LEU A 92 -3.73 15.09 -8.78
CA LEU A 92 -4.48 13.86 -8.55
C LEU A 92 -5.61 14.11 -7.55
N PRO A 93 -6.77 13.45 -7.73
CA PRO A 93 -7.86 13.58 -6.77
C PRO A 93 -7.38 13.22 -5.36
N PRO A 94 -7.89 13.94 -4.33
CA PRO A 94 -7.48 13.69 -2.95
C PRO A 94 -7.79 12.24 -2.60
N SER A 95 -6.76 11.54 -2.12
CA SER A 95 -6.89 10.18 -1.62
C SER A 95 -6.93 10.21 -0.10
N SER A 96 -7.94 9.55 0.48
CA SER A 96 -8.05 9.38 1.95
C SER A 96 -6.87 8.62 2.56
N ASN A 97 -6.14 7.84 1.75
CA ASN A 97 -4.95 7.10 2.17
C ASN A 97 -3.64 7.84 1.87
N ALA A 98 -3.69 8.97 1.15
CA ALA A 98 -2.50 9.75 0.85
C ALA A 98 -2.08 10.59 2.06
N ARG A 99 -0.77 10.69 2.28
CA ARG A 99 -0.17 11.51 3.36
C ARG A 99 -0.28 13.03 3.11
N GLY A 100 -0.82 13.41 1.96
CA GLY A 100 -0.92 14.78 1.49
C GLY A 100 -1.36 14.82 0.02
N PRO A 101 -1.40 16.01 -0.60
CA PRO A 101 -1.70 16.14 -2.01
C PRO A 101 -0.65 15.42 -2.87
N ALA A 102 -1.10 14.88 -4.00
CA ALA A 102 -0.29 14.14 -4.95
C ALA A 102 -0.51 14.65 -6.37
N TRP A 103 0.50 14.48 -7.22
CA TRP A 103 0.49 14.93 -8.60
C TRP A 103 1.16 13.92 -9.52
N LEU A 104 0.81 13.94 -10.80
CA LEU A 104 1.56 13.27 -11.85
C LEU A 104 2.39 14.29 -12.62
N LEU A 105 3.69 14.05 -12.69
CA LEU A 105 4.61 14.81 -13.54
C LEU A 105 4.78 14.08 -14.87
N HIS A 106 4.41 14.76 -15.95
CA HIS A 106 4.49 14.26 -17.32
C HIS A 106 5.66 14.93 -18.04
N PRO A 107 6.83 14.28 -18.18
CA PRO A 107 7.94 14.88 -18.93
C PRO A 107 7.63 15.02 -20.41
N LYS A 108 8.10 16.13 -21.00
CA LYS A 108 7.92 16.42 -22.43
C LYS A 108 8.59 15.37 -23.32
N ASP A 109 9.76 14.88 -22.92
CA ASP A 109 10.60 14.01 -23.76
C ASP A 109 10.26 12.51 -23.62
N LYS A 110 9.44 12.14 -22.62
CA LYS A 110 9.12 10.73 -22.30
C LYS A 110 7.63 10.53 -22.03
N PRO A 111 6.75 10.69 -23.04
CA PRO A 111 5.29 10.64 -22.84
C PRO A 111 4.77 9.27 -22.35
N GLY A 112 5.53 8.19 -22.54
CA GLY A 112 5.19 6.86 -22.00
C GLY A 112 5.52 6.67 -20.52
N GLN A 113 6.16 7.66 -19.87
CA GLN A 113 6.57 7.61 -18.48
C GLN A 113 6.02 8.81 -17.71
N VAL A 114 5.65 8.58 -16.46
CA VAL A 114 5.26 9.64 -15.52
C VAL A 114 5.96 9.44 -14.19
N TRP A 115 6.03 10.50 -13.40
CA TRP A 115 6.50 10.46 -12.02
C TRP A 115 5.37 10.85 -11.11
N LEU A 116 5.10 10.03 -10.11
CA LEU A 116 4.18 10.37 -9.04
C LEU A 116 4.92 11.27 -8.04
N VAL A 117 4.40 12.47 -7.81
CA VAL A 117 4.90 13.41 -6.81
C VAL A 117 3.95 13.38 -5.63
N VAL A 118 4.44 13.07 -4.43
CA VAL A 118 3.63 13.01 -3.21
C VAL A 118 4.18 13.99 -2.19
N SER A 119 3.30 14.84 -1.64
CA SER A 119 3.65 15.65 -0.48
C SER A 119 3.68 14.81 0.79
N GLU A 120 4.75 14.96 1.56
CA GLU A 120 4.86 14.39 2.90
C GLU A 120 4.44 15.41 3.96
N ALA A 121 4.16 14.89 5.16
CA ALA A 121 3.91 15.72 6.34
C ALA A 121 5.16 16.56 6.63
N GLY A 122 5.03 17.89 6.60
CA GLY A 122 6.16 18.82 6.71
C GLY A 122 6.42 19.64 5.43
N GLY A 123 5.68 19.39 4.35
CA GLY A 123 5.75 20.18 3.12
C GLY A 123 6.85 19.75 2.14
N GLU A 124 7.64 18.74 2.50
CA GLU A 124 8.57 18.08 1.59
C GLU A 124 7.81 17.31 0.51
N ARG A 125 8.42 17.21 -0.68
CA ARG A 125 7.87 16.45 -1.81
C ARG A 125 8.80 15.31 -2.15
N THR A 126 8.19 14.16 -2.42
CA THR A 126 8.90 12.97 -2.90
C THR A 126 8.45 12.65 -4.31
N CYS A 127 9.39 12.16 -5.12
CA CYS A 127 9.13 11.78 -6.50
C CYS A 127 9.31 10.27 -6.63
N HIS A 128 8.42 9.64 -7.39
CA HIS A 128 8.32 8.19 -7.51
C HIS A 128 8.21 7.80 -8.99
N GLY A 129 9.14 6.98 -9.48
CA GLY A 129 9.14 6.55 -10.88
C GLY A 129 10.52 6.21 -11.45
N PRO A 130 10.63 6.02 -12.78
CA PRO A 130 9.57 6.21 -13.79
C PRO A 130 8.45 5.17 -13.70
N LEU A 131 7.20 5.61 -13.84
CA LEU A 131 6.00 4.78 -13.84
C LEU A 131 5.36 4.74 -15.24
N PRO A 132 4.70 3.64 -15.63
CA PRO A 132 3.98 3.55 -16.90
C PRO A 132 2.83 4.56 -16.96
N ALA A 133 2.90 5.50 -17.91
CA ALA A 133 1.94 6.59 -18.05
C ALA A 133 0.49 6.12 -18.23
N ASP A 134 0.30 5.07 -19.04
CA ASP A 134 -1.03 4.52 -19.35
C ASP A 134 -1.72 3.93 -18.10
N ALA A 135 -0.96 3.18 -17.29
CA ALA A 135 -1.48 2.59 -16.06
C ALA A 135 -1.84 3.69 -15.04
N MET A 136 -0.95 4.67 -14.83
CA MET A 136 -1.22 5.79 -13.93
C MET A 136 -2.40 6.64 -14.40
N LYS A 137 -2.54 6.87 -15.70
CA LYS A 137 -3.69 7.56 -16.29
C LYS A 137 -4.99 6.81 -16.07
N THR A 138 -4.99 5.49 -16.26
CA THR A 138 -6.16 4.65 -16.00
C THR A 138 -6.59 4.72 -14.53
N LEU A 139 -5.63 4.66 -13.60
CA LEU A 139 -5.88 4.79 -12.17
C LEU A 139 -6.41 6.18 -11.80
N ALA A 140 -5.81 7.24 -12.36
CA ALA A 140 -6.25 8.62 -12.14
C ALA A 140 -7.67 8.85 -12.65
N ASN A 141 -7.98 8.39 -13.87
CA ASN A 141 -9.32 8.49 -14.44
C ASN A 141 -10.36 7.76 -13.58
N ARG A 142 -10.07 6.51 -13.17
CA ARG A 142 -10.96 5.73 -12.30
C ARG A 142 -11.21 6.41 -10.96
N ALA A 143 -10.21 7.11 -10.41
CA ALA A 143 -10.36 7.85 -9.16
C ALA A 143 -11.17 9.15 -9.29
N ARG A 144 -11.31 9.71 -10.50
CA ARG A 144 -12.12 10.92 -10.76
C ARG A 144 -13.61 10.63 -10.95
N GLY A 145 -13.96 9.40 -11.34
CA GLY A 145 -15.35 8.98 -11.61
C GLY A 145 -15.65 8.86 -13.09
#